data_AF-V9IDX4-F1
#
_entry.id   AF-V9IDX4-F1
#
_cell.length_a   1.000
_cell.length_b   1.000
_cell.length_c   1.000
_cell.angle_alpha   90.00
_cell.angle_beta   90.00
_cell.angle_gamma   90.00
#
_symmetry.space_group_name_H-M   'P 1'
#
loop_
_entity.id
_entity.type
_entity.pdbx_description
1 polymer ?
#
loop_
_entity_poly.entity_id
_entity_poly.type
_entity_poly.pdbx_seq_one_letter_code
_entity_poly.pdbx_strand_id
1 'polypeptide(L)'
;MPKGKTKKFIDKKNSVTFHLVHRSQRDPLIADETAPQRVLVPIGDTQSAKFEKKKDDSKRKEEQRKYGIYFDDDYDYLQHLKDVNTLTAEWERVDSTTSKINESHNAPKINLPSSVFASNVEEKVGF
;
A
#
# COMPACT_ATOMS: atom_id res chain seq x y z
N MET A 1 39.78 -5.03 -13.63
CA MET A 1 38.47 -4.61 -14.18
C MET A 1 37.84 -3.58 -13.25
N PRO A 2 37.55 -2.35 -13.71
CA PRO A 2 36.95 -1.35 -12.85
C PRO A 2 35.48 -1.71 -12.57
N LYS A 3 35.15 -1.95 -11.30
CA LYS A 3 33.78 -2.05 -10.81
C LYS A 3 33.19 -0.63 -10.78
N GLY A 4 32.74 -0.15 -11.94
CA GLY A 4 32.09 1.16 -12.06
C GLY A 4 30.75 1.15 -11.33
N LYS A 5 30.57 2.05 -10.36
CA LYS A 5 29.26 2.28 -9.71
C LYS A 5 28.27 2.73 -10.79
N THR A 6 27.26 1.93 -11.07
CA THR A 6 26.21 2.26 -12.04
C THR A 6 25.51 3.55 -11.60
N LYS A 7 25.46 4.54 -12.50
CA LYS A 7 24.71 5.79 -12.27
C LYS A 7 23.26 5.44 -11.98
N LYS A 8 22.73 5.93 -10.86
CA LYS A 8 21.31 5.73 -10.51
C LYS A 8 20.46 6.50 -11.52
N PHE A 9 19.46 5.82 -12.09
CA PHE A 9 18.54 6.41 -13.07
C PHE A 9 17.68 7.54 -12.46
N ILE A 10 17.30 7.40 -11.18
CA ILE A 10 16.46 8.35 -10.43
C ILE A 10 16.98 8.52 -8.99
N ASP A 11 16.89 9.73 -8.46
CA ASP A 11 17.14 10.05 -7.05
C ASP A 11 15.94 9.72 -6.16
N LYS A 12 15.97 8.50 -5.58
CA LYS A 12 14.89 7.96 -4.73
C LYS A 12 14.48 8.84 -3.53
N LYS A 13 15.37 9.73 -3.08
CA LYS A 13 15.11 10.61 -1.92
C LYS A 13 14.28 11.84 -2.26
N ASN A 14 14.32 12.28 -3.52
CA ASN A 14 13.61 13.47 -4.01
C ASN A 14 12.52 13.09 -5.03
N SER A 15 12.26 11.80 -5.21
CA SER A 15 11.25 11.30 -6.15
C SER A 15 9.93 11.07 -5.44
N VAL A 16 8.83 11.36 -6.13
CA VAL A 16 7.47 11.02 -5.71
C VAL A 16 7.01 9.79 -6.46
N THR A 17 6.41 8.82 -5.77
CA THR A 17 5.87 7.61 -6.40
C THR A 17 4.36 7.71 -6.51
N PHE A 18 3.84 7.36 -7.68
CA PHE A 18 2.40 7.38 -7.96
C PHE A 18 1.92 6.00 -8.37
N HIS A 19 0.71 5.66 -7.95
CA HIS A 19 -0.11 4.63 -8.58
C HIS A 19 -0.84 5.21 -9.78
N LEU A 20 -0.84 4.49 -10.89
CA LEU A 20 -1.63 4.80 -12.06
C LEU A 20 -2.97 4.06 -11.97
N VAL A 21 -4.05 4.78 -11.64
CA VAL A 21 -5.39 4.23 -11.41
C VAL A 21 -6.37 4.77 -12.47
N HIS A 22 -7.48 4.08 -12.73
CA HIS A 22 -8.56 4.63 -13.56
C HIS A 22 -9.20 5.86 -12.90
N ARG A 23 -9.72 6.79 -13.71
CA ARG A 23 -10.57 7.88 -13.21
C ARG A 23 -11.80 7.33 -12.49
N SER A 24 -12.26 8.06 -11.49
CA SER A 24 -13.50 7.71 -10.78
C SER A 24 -14.71 7.98 -11.69
N GLN A 25 -15.78 7.20 -11.53
CA GLN A 25 -17.05 7.43 -12.26
C GLN A 25 -17.76 8.72 -11.83
N ARG A 26 -17.29 9.38 -10.76
CA ARG A 26 -17.81 10.65 -10.24
C ARG A 26 -16.92 11.85 -10.58
N ASP A 27 -15.80 11.63 -11.27
CA ASP A 27 -14.89 12.68 -11.73
C ASP A 27 -15.49 13.32 -12.99
N PRO A 28 -15.79 14.64 -13.02
CA PRO A 28 -16.37 15.31 -14.18
C PRO A 28 -15.50 15.19 -15.45
N LEU A 29 -14.19 15.05 -15.30
CA LEU A 29 -13.27 14.89 -16.42
C LEU A 29 -13.33 13.50 -17.07
N ILE A 30 -14.15 12.57 -16.56
CA ILE A 30 -14.32 11.25 -17.19
C ILE A 30 -15.02 11.31 -18.54
N ALA A 31 -15.87 12.32 -18.75
CA ALA A 31 -16.64 12.49 -19.99
C ALA A 31 -15.86 13.25 -21.09
N ASP A 32 -14.72 13.84 -20.74
CA ASP A 32 -13.89 14.62 -21.65
C ASP A 32 -12.90 13.71 -22.41
N GLU A 33 -13.03 13.64 -23.73
CA GLU A 33 -12.15 12.85 -24.60
C GLU A 33 -10.71 13.39 -24.65
N THR A 34 -10.49 14.65 -24.28
CA THR A 34 -9.15 15.26 -24.23
C THR A 34 -8.40 14.93 -22.94
N ALA A 35 -9.11 14.48 -21.91
CA ALA A 35 -8.55 14.14 -20.62
C ALA A 35 -8.05 12.67 -20.59
N PRO A 36 -6.92 12.37 -19.94
CA PRO A 36 -6.40 11.01 -19.87
C PRO A 36 -7.33 10.12 -19.04
N GLN A 37 -7.62 8.90 -19.48
CA GLN A 37 -8.51 7.95 -18.76
C GLN A 37 -7.99 7.50 -17.38
N ARG A 38 -6.69 7.72 -17.11
CA ARG A 38 -6.00 7.29 -15.88
C ARG A 38 -5.42 8.49 -15.15
N VAL A 39 -5.39 8.38 -13.81
CA VAL A 39 -4.97 9.41 -12.87
C VAL A 39 -3.82 8.91 -12.00
N LEU A 40 -2.92 9.82 -11.64
CA LEU A 40 -1.82 9.58 -10.71
C LEU A 40 -2.27 9.79 -9.26
N VAL A 41 -2.12 8.76 -8.44
CA VAL A 41 -2.42 8.80 -6.99
C VAL A 41 -1.12 8.65 -6.21
N PRO A 42 -0.72 9.62 -5.36
CA PRO A 42 0.53 9.55 -4.63
C PRO A 42 0.52 8.40 -3.61
N ILE A 43 1.64 7.68 -3.53
CA ILE A 43 1.87 6.61 -2.56
C ILE A 43 2.64 7.24 -1.41
N GLY A 44 2.04 7.35 -0.23
CA GLY A 44 2.76 7.75 0.97
C GLY A 44 3.86 6.73 1.30
N ASP A 45 4.99 7.20 1.86
CA ASP A 45 6.13 6.38 2.23
C ASP A 45 5.78 5.42 3.40
N THR A 46 5.04 4.32 3.12
CA THR A 46 4.58 3.36 4.15
C THR A 46 5.21 1.97 3.99
N GLN A 47 6.34 1.85 3.29
CA GLN A 47 7.01 0.57 3.08
C GLN A 47 8.29 0.43 3.89
N SER A 48 8.20 0.41 5.22
CA SER A 48 9.28 -0.13 6.07
C SER A 48 8.85 -0.36 7.52
N ALA A 49 8.01 -1.37 7.77
CA ALA A 49 7.85 -1.91 9.13
C ALA A 49 7.39 -3.38 9.14
N LYS A 50 8.02 -4.25 8.35
CA LYS A 50 8.01 -5.69 8.67
C LYS A 50 9.03 -5.90 9.78
N PHE A 51 8.56 -5.74 11.01
CA PHE A 51 9.30 -6.03 12.23
C PHE A 51 9.49 -7.54 12.30
N GLU A 52 10.70 -8.02 11.98
CA GLU A 52 11.16 -9.37 12.27
C GLU A 52 11.16 -9.55 13.80
N LYS A 53 10.01 -9.90 14.39
CA LYS A 53 9.94 -10.35 15.78
C LYS A 53 10.64 -11.70 15.85
N LYS A 54 11.83 -11.74 16.45
CA LYS A 54 12.41 -13.00 16.93
C LYS A 54 11.42 -13.65 17.89
N LYS A 55 10.81 -14.76 17.46
CA LYS A 55 9.90 -15.57 18.29
C LYS A 55 10.73 -16.42 19.25
N ASP A 56 10.27 -16.57 20.48
CA ASP A 56 10.85 -17.50 21.45
C ASP A 56 10.60 -18.96 21.01
N ASP A 57 11.66 -19.68 20.63
CA ASP A 57 11.54 -21.08 20.16
C ASP A 57 11.04 -22.06 21.22
N SER A 58 11.34 -21.83 22.51
CA SER A 58 10.88 -22.73 23.59
C SER A 58 9.36 -22.75 23.71
N LYS A 59 8.72 -21.56 23.70
CA LYS A 59 7.27 -21.42 23.80
C LYS A 59 6.57 -22.04 22.60
N ARG A 60 7.13 -21.86 21.39
CA ARG A 60 6.64 -22.48 20.16
C ARG A 60 6.64 -24.01 20.25
N LYS A 61 7.74 -24.62 20.73
CA LYS A 61 7.84 -26.09 20.87
C LYS A 61 6.86 -26.63 21.91
N GLU A 62 6.62 -25.92 23.01
CA GLU A 62 5.62 -26.31 24.02
C GLU A 62 4.19 -26.30 23.46
N GLU A 63 3.82 -25.28 22.70
CA GLU A 63 2.51 -25.18 22.04
C GLU A 63 2.34 -26.25 20.94
N GLN A 64 3.39 -26.49 20.13
CA GLN A 64 3.38 -27.57 19.13
C GLN A 64 3.13 -28.95 19.75
N ARG A 65 3.75 -29.24 20.92
CA ARG A 65 3.51 -30.48 21.67
C ARG A 65 2.06 -30.63 22.13
N LYS A 66 1.39 -29.53 22.48
CA LYS A 66 -0.04 -29.53 22.84
C LYS A 66 -0.92 -29.99 21.66
N TYR A 67 -0.50 -29.70 20.43
CA TYR A 67 -1.16 -30.13 19.20
C TYR A 67 -0.59 -31.44 18.61
N GLY A 68 0.25 -32.16 19.35
CA GLY A 68 0.79 -33.46 18.93
C GLY A 68 1.90 -33.39 17.86
N ILE A 69 2.54 -32.23 17.70
CA ILE A 69 3.65 -32.05 16.76
C ILE A 69 4.96 -32.26 17.52
N TYR A 70 5.75 -33.25 17.10
CA TYR A 70 7.00 -33.66 17.78
C TYR A 70 8.23 -33.63 16.87
N PHE A 71 8.11 -33.05 15.68
CA PHE A 71 9.23 -32.93 14.75
C PHE A 71 10.21 -31.84 15.22
N ASP A 72 11.52 -32.10 15.10
CA ASP A 72 12.59 -31.17 15.47
C ASP A 72 13.13 -30.49 14.21
N ASP A 73 12.23 -29.86 13.45
CA ASP A 73 12.55 -29.03 12.30
C ASP A 73 12.36 -27.53 12.61
N ASP A 74 12.80 -26.69 11.68
CA ASP A 74 12.67 -25.24 11.80
C ASP A 74 11.29 -24.72 11.31
N TYR A 75 10.32 -25.60 11.06
CA TYR A 75 9.02 -25.21 10.52
C TYR A 75 8.07 -24.73 11.64
N ASP A 76 7.42 -23.58 11.44
CA ASP A 76 6.43 -23.05 12.37
C ASP A 76 5.02 -23.56 12.02
N TYR A 77 4.70 -24.78 12.49
CA TYR A 77 3.39 -25.40 12.29
C TYR A 77 2.20 -24.58 12.83
N LEU A 78 2.45 -23.62 13.71
CA LEU A 78 1.42 -22.73 14.28
C LEU A 78 1.21 -21.47 13.43
N GLN A 79 2.02 -21.24 12.38
CA GLN A 79 1.97 -20.03 11.55
C GLN A 79 0.62 -19.80 10.87
N HIS A 80 -0.17 -20.85 10.67
CA HIS A 80 -1.49 -20.78 10.03
C HIS A 80 -2.66 -21.04 10.98
N LEU A 81 -2.38 -21.34 12.25
CA LEU A 81 -3.42 -21.42 13.26
C LEU A 81 -3.90 -20.00 13.58
N LYS A 82 -5.20 -19.80 13.44
CA LYS A 82 -5.88 -18.55 13.79
C LYS A 82 -6.83 -18.84 14.93
N ASP A 83 -6.83 -18.02 15.97
CA ASP A 83 -7.79 -18.18 17.06
C ASP A 83 -9.20 -17.96 16.54
N VAL A 84 -10.12 -18.84 16.94
CA VAL A 84 -11.53 -18.75 16.52
C VAL A 84 -12.17 -17.45 17.01
N ASN A 85 -11.72 -16.95 18.16
CA ASN A 85 -12.19 -15.69 18.75
C ASN A 85 -11.53 -14.45 18.12
N THR A 86 -10.45 -14.62 17.35
CA THR A 86 -9.80 -13.54 16.59
C THR A 86 -10.17 -13.60 15.11
N LEU A 87 -11.28 -14.24 14.73
CA LEU A 87 -11.91 -14.03 13.42
C LEU A 87 -12.50 -12.62 13.32
N THR A 88 -11.73 -11.59 13.61
CA THR A 88 -11.87 -10.31 12.94
C THR A 88 -11.39 -10.55 11.51
N ALA A 89 -12.24 -11.15 10.68
CA ALA A 89 -12.22 -10.86 9.26
C ALA A 89 -12.59 -9.37 9.16
N GLU A 90 -11.62 -8.51 9.48
CA GLU A 90 -11.66 -7.10 9.20
C GLU A 90 -11.55 -7.03 7.68
N TRP A 91 -12.70 -7.19 7.02
CA TRP A 91 -12.86 -6.72 5.66
C TRP A 91 -12.76 -5.21 5.76
N GLU A 92 -11.52 -4.71 5.79
CA GLU A 92 -11.27 -3.32 5.47
C GLU A 92 -11.79 -3.16 4.04
N ARG A 93 -12.95 -2.53 3.91
CA ARG A 93 -13.25 -1.87 2.65
C ARG A 93 -12.07 -0.95 2.46
N VAL A 94 -11.19 -1.31 1.53
CA VAL A 94 -10.32 -0.34 0.91
C VAL A 94 -11.26 0.55 0.10
N ASP A 95 -11.97 1.42 0.80
CA ASP A 95 -12.36 2.68 0.23
C ASP A 95 -11.04 3.22 -0.29
N SER A 96 -10.94 3.39 -1.61
CA SER A 96 -9.85 4.12 -2.21
C SER A 96 -9.63 5.32 -1.31
N THR A 97 -8.49 5.37 -0.61
CA THR A 97 -8.20 6.46 0.29
C THR A 97 -8.11 7.67 -0.61
N THR A 98 -9.25 8.33 -0.86
CA THR A 98 -9.31 9.74 -1.16
C THR A 98 -8.78 10.34 0.12
N SER A 99 -7.44 10.36 0.20
CA SER A 99 -6.70 11.12 1.16
C SER A 99 -7.34 12.48 1.12
N LYS A 100 -8.09 12.80 2.18
CA LYS A 100 -8.60 14.14 2.41
C LYS A 100 -7.45 15.06 2.05
N ILE A 101 -7.66 15.85 1.01
CA ILE A 101 -6.70 16.81 0.49
C ILE A 101 -6.50 17.78 1.64
N ASN A 102 -5.53 17.47 2.50
CA ASN A 102 -5.00 18.40 3.46
C ASN A 102 -4.24 19.39 2.58
N GLU A 103 -4.92 20.49 2.23
CA GLU A 103 -4.27 21.73 1.84
C GLU A 103 -3.19 22.03 2.87
N SER A 104 -1.96 21.62 2.59
CA SER A 104 -0.84 21.78 3.49
C SER A 104 0.38 22.04 2.63
N HIS A 105 1.07 23.12 2.99
CA HIS A 105 2.14 23.82 2.27
C HIS A 105 3.42 23.01 2.02
N ASN A 106 3.35 21.68 1.98
CA ASN A 106 4.49 20.78 1.85
C ASN A 106 4.25 19.68 0.79
N ALA A 107 3.41 19.94 -0.21
CA ALA A 107 3.35 19.10 -1.39
C ALA A 107 4.62 19.33 -2.25
N PRO A 108 5.31 18.28 -2.70
CA PRO A 108 6.42 18.43 -3.63
C PRO A 108 5.95 19.17 -4.88
N LYS A 109 6.66 20.23 -5.28
CA LYS A 109 6.34 21.00 -6.50
C LYS A 109 6.60 20.13 -7.73
N ILE A 110 5.53 19.56 -8.28
CA ILE A 110 5.57 18.71 -9.47
C ILE A 110 4.99 19.52 -10.64
N ASN A 111 5.71 19.58 -11.76
CA ASN A 111 5.25 20.26 -12.97
C ASN A 111 4.50 19.27 -13.88
N LEU A 112 3.29 18.88 -13.47
CA LEU A 112 2.39 18.05 -14.27
C LEU A 112 1.06 18.79 -14.47
N PRO A 113 0.37 18.60 -15.61
CA PRO A 113 -0.93 19.21 -15.83
C PRO A 113 -1.93 18.67 -14.80
N SER A 114 -2.80 19.55 -14.28
CA SER A 114 -3.79 19.20 -13.26
C SER A 114 -4.74 18.08 -13.70
N SER A 115 -5.02 17.98 -15.01
CA SER A 115 -5.84 16.92 -15.59
C SER A 115 -5.29 15.51 -15.33
N VAL A 116 -3.99 15.35 -15.09
CA VAL A 116 -3.39 14.02 -14.76
C VAL A 116 -3.70 13.59 -13.32
N PHE A 117 -4.17 14.50 -12.47
CA PHE A 117 -4.61 14.20 -11.11
C PHE A 117 -6.14 14.09 -11.04
N ALA A 118 -6.65 13.48 -9.98
CA ALA A 118 -8.09 13.40 -9.73
C ALA A 118 -8.63 14.82 -9.52
N SER A 119 -9.83 15.09 -10.01
CA SER A 119 -10.53 16.33 -9.69
C SER A 119 -10.75 16.45 -8.17
N ASN A 120 -10.64 17.66 -7.64
CA ASN A 120 -11.02 17.94 -6.25
C ASN A 120 -12.54 17.91 -6.04
N VAL A 121 -13.32 17.90 -7.13
CA VAL A 121 -14.79 17.97 -7.13
C VAL A 121 -15.34 16.63 -7.61
N GLU A 122 -16.25 16.05 -6.83
CA GLU A 122 -17.01 14.85 -7.20
C GLU A 122 -18.48 15.23 -7.48
N GLU A 123 -19.03 14.76 -8.60
CA GLU A 123 -20.45 14.94 -8.90
C GLU A 123 -21.31 13.93 -8.11
N LYS A 124 -22.50 14.39 -7.69
CA LYS A 124 -23.46 13.53 -6.99
C LYS A 124 -24.13 12.61 -8.00
N VAL A 125 -24.00 11.29 -7.80
CA VAL A 125 -24.73 10.30 -8.59
C VAL A 125 -26.24 10.53 -8.42
N GLY A 126 -26.96 10.63 -9.53
CA GLY A 126 -28.39 10.97 -9.57
C GLY A 126 -29.28 10.08 -8.70
N PHE A 127 -30.42 10.63 -8.28
CA PHE A 127 -31.48 9.97 -7.50
C PHE A 127 -32.24 8.92 -8.33
#